data_AF-A0A357KVK9-F1
#
_entry.id   AF-A0A357KVK9-F1
#
_cell.length_a   1.000
_cell.length_b   1.000
_cell.length_c   1.000
_cell.angle_alpha   90.00
_cell.angle_beta   90.00
_cell.angle_gamma   90.00
#
_symmetry.space_group_name_H-M   'P 1'
#
loop_
_entity.id
_entity.type
_entity.pdbx_description
1 polymer ?
#
loop_
_entity_poly.entity_id
_entity_poly.type
_entity_poly.pdbx_seq_one_letter_code
_entity_poly.pdbx_strand_id
1 'polypeptide(L)'
;VIKAMISRTREFAADEVGAKIAGRASGLASALARLDGYSRQIPLVQPNPAQNNLFIVEPLAGGGGGMSLMNLFATHPPTEQRIRALRALNMA
;
A
#
# COMPACT_ATOMS: atom_id res chain seq x y z
N VAL A 1 14.63 13.72 8.13
CA VAL A 1 14.14 12.33 8.24
C VAL A 1 12.62 12.36 8.08
N ILE A 2 12.13 11.92 6.92
CA ILE A 2 10.93 12.45 6.25
C ILE A 2 9.65 11.76 6.75
N LYS A 3 8.56 12.49 7.03
CA LYS A 3 7.24 11.99 7.49
C LYS A 3 6.75 10.74 6.74
N ALA A 4 7.07 10.62 5.44
CA ALA A 4 6.77 9.48 4.60
C ALA A 4 7.45 8.16 5.07
N MET A 5 8.68 8.20 5.57
CA MET A 5 9.35 7.00 6.10
C MET A 5 8.66 6.47 7.36
N ILE A 6 8.25 7.38 8.27
CA ILE A 6 7.49 7.02 9.47
C ILE A 6 6.13 6.42 9.08
N SER A 7 5.48 7.00 8.08
CA SER A 7 4.22 6.48 7.51
C SER A 7 4.39 5.05 6.96
N ARG A 8 5.47 4.80 6.18
CA ARG A 8 5.75 3.48 5.61
C ARG A 8 5.95 2.40 6.67
N THR A 9 6.70 2.68 7.73
CA THR A 9 6.88 1.72 8.83
C THR A 9 5.55 1.42 9.54
N ARG A 10 4.67 2.42 9.69
CA ARG A 10 3.33 2.22 10.26
C ARG A 10 2.44 1.36 9.38
N GLU A 11 2.51 1.50 8.05
CA GLU A 11 1.75 0.66 7.12
C GLU A 11 2.11 -0.82 7.25
N PHE A 12 3.41 -1.16 7.34
CA PHE A 12 3.82 -2.55 7.54
C PHE A 12 3.37 -3.10 8.90
N ALA A 13 3.46 -2.30 9.97
CA ALA A 13 2.96 -2.70 11.29
C ALA A 13 1.44 -2.90 11.29
N ALA A 14 0.70 -2.04 10.57
CA ALA A 14 -0.74 -2.17 10.41
C ALA A 14 -1.10 -3.44 9.62
N ASP A 15 -0.36 -3.77 8.57
CA ASP A 15 -0.55 -5.02 7.80
C ASP A 15 -0.32 -6.26 8.67
N GLU A 16 0.74 -6.28 9.47
CA GLU A 16 1.04 -7.39 10.38
C GLU A 16 -0.07 -7.55 11.44
N VAL A 17 -0.49 -6.47 12.09
CA VAL A 17 -1.59 -6.49 13.06
C VAL A 17 -2.89 -6.90 12.39
N GLY A 18 -3.18 -6.39 11.20
CA GLY A 18 -4.35 -6.76 10.41
C GLY A 18 -4.37 -8.24 10.06
N ALA A 19 -3.23 -8.81 9.67
CA ALA A 19 -3.10 -10.24 9.40
C ALA A 19 -3.35 -11.10 10.66
N LYS A 20 -2.88 -10.65 11.82
CA LYS A 20 -3.13 -11.29 13.13
C LYS A 20 -4.61 -11.27 13.49
N ILE A 21 -5.27 -10.12 13.32
CA ILE A 21 -6.72 -9.98 13.56
C ILE A 21 -7.52 -10.86 12.60
N ALA A 22 -7.14 -10.88 11.32
CA ALA A 22 -7.81 -11.68 10.29
C ALA A 22 -7.52 -13.19 10.38
N GLY A 23 -6.55 -13.59 11.20
CA GLY A 23 -6.13 -14.98 11.40
C GLY A 23 -5.41 -15.62 10.21
N ARG A 24 -5.09 -14.86 9.15
CA ARG A 24 -4.35 -15.34 7.97
C ARG A 24 -3.69 -14.21 7.19
N ALA A 25 -2.39 -14.29 6.97
CA ALA A 25 -1.66 -13.30 6.18
C ALA A 25 -1.97 -13.42 4.67
N SER A 26 -2.18 -14.64 4.17
CA SER A 26 -2.47 -14.93 2.76
C SER A 26 -3.76 -14.27 2.26
N GLY A 27 -4.79 -14.22 3.11
CA GLY A 27 -6.07 -13.56 2.83
C GLY A 27 -5.89 -12.05 2.65
N LEU A 28 -5.17 -11.41 3.57
CA LEU A 28 -4.90 -9.97 3.51
C LEU A 28 -4.02 -9.61 2.30
N ALA A 29 -2.99 -10.40 2.02
CA ALA A 29 -2.14 -10.22 0.84
C ALA A 29 -2.94 -10.31 -0.47
N SER A 30 -3.89 -11.25 -0.55
CA SER A 30 -4.77 -11.40 -1.71
C SER A 30 -5.75 -10.24 -1.85
N ALA A 31 -6.26 -9.70 -0.74
CA ALA A 31 -7.14 -8.54 -0.75
C ALA A 31 -6.41 -7.29 -1.26
N LEU A 32 -5.19 -7.03 -0.75
CA LEU A 32 -4.35 -5.92 -1.21
C LEU A 32 -4.05 -6.01 -2.70
N ALA A 33 -3.69 -7.20 -3.21
CA ALA A 33 -3.44 -7.40 -4.63
C ALA A 33 -4.67 -7.10 -5.50
N ARG A 34 -5.88 -7.45 -5.04
CA ARG A 34 -7.12 -7.14 -5.75
C ARG A 34 -7.40 -5.64 -5.76
N LEU A 35 -7.27 -4.96 -4.61
CA LEU A 35 -7.48 -3.51 -4.52
C LEU A 35 -6.54 -2.74 -5.44
N ASP A 36 -5.26 -3.10 -5.44
CA ASP A 36 -4.22 -2.53 -6.29
C ASP A 36 -4.52 -2.75 -7.78
N GLY A 37 -4.95 -3.96 -8.15
CA GLY A 37 -5.41 -4.28 -9.50
C GLY A 37 -6.60 -3.42 -9.96
N TYR A 38 -7.63 -3.28 -9.13
CA TYR A 38 -8.79 -2.43 -9.44
C TYR A 38 -8.45 -0.94 -9.49
N SER A 39 -7.58 -0.46 -8.61
CA SER A 39 -7.14 0.94 -8.59
C SER A 39 -6.43 1.35 -9.88
N ARG A 40 -5.78 0.41 -10.57
CA ARG A 40 -5.16 0.66 -11.89
C ARG A 40 -6.18 0.71 -13.02
N GLN A 41 -7.31 0.01 -12.89
CA GLN A 41 -8.37 0.00 -13.89
C GLN A 41 -9.26 1.24 -13.79
N ILE A 42 -9.46 1.75 -12.57
CA ILE A 42 -10.31 2.91 -12.28
C ILE A 42 -9.44 3.96 -11.58
N PRO A 43 -8.65 4.75 -12.33
CA PRO A 43 -7.76 5.73 -11.75
C PRO A 43 -8.55 6.90 -11.13
N LEU A 44 -8.00 7.47 -10.05
CA LEU A 44 -8.58 8.64 -9.41
C LEU A 44 -8.47 9.87 -10.32
N VAL A 45 -9.59 10.51 -10.62
CA VAL A 45 -9.62 11.75 -11.39
C VAL A 45 -9.26 12.90 -10.45
N GLN A 46 -8.23 13.68 -10.81
CA GLN A 46 -7.73 14.82 -10.02
C GLN A 46 -7.25 14.43 -8.60
N PRO A 47 -6.17 13.64 -8.47
CA PRO A 47 -5.69 13.21 -7.18
C PRO A 47 -5.19 14.39 -6.33
N ASN A 48 -5.60 14.44 -5.06
CA ASN A 48 -5.12 15.42 -4.09
C ASN A 48 -4.17 14.74 -3.09
N PRO A 49 -2.87 15.07 -3.09
CA PRO A 49 -1.90 14.49 -2.16
C PRO A 49 -2.27 14.63 -0.67
N ALA A 50 -3.02 15.67 -0.30
CA ALA A 50 -3.48 15.87 1.07
C ALA A 50 -4.52 14.84 1.53
N GLN A 51 -5.10 14.07 0.59
CA GLN A 51 -6.06 13.01 0.85
C GLN A 51 -5.43 11.61 0.79
N ASN A 52 -4.14 11.48 0.47
CA ASN A 52 -3.49 10.18 0.27
C ASN A 52 -3.66 9.22 1.47
N ASN A 53 -3.68 9.75 2.69
CA ASN A 53 -3.89 8.99 3.93
C ASN A 53 -5.31 8.39 4.10
N LEU A 54 -6.24 8.68 3.20
CA LEU A 54 -7.59 8.10 3.19
C LEU A 54 -7.67 6.83 2.32
N PHE A 55 -6.62 6.53 1.55
CA PHE A 55 -6.61 5.41 0.62
C PHE A 55 -5.84 4.22 1.18
N ILE A 56 -6.27 3.01 0.82
CA ILE A 56 -5.63 1.75 1.23
C ILE A 56 -4.42 1.42 0.34
N VAL A 57 -4.55 1.73 -0.95
CA VAL A 57 -3.51 1.55 -1.98
C VAL A 57 -3.16 2.92 -2.56
N GLU A 58 -1.93 3.07 -3.05
CA GLU A 58 -1.44 4.37 -3.54
C GLU A 58 -2.28 4.83 -4.76
N PRO A 59 -3.06 5.93 -4.64
CA PRO A 59 -4.00 6.35 -5.68
C PRO A 59 -3.31 6.89 -6.95
N LEU A 60 -2.00 7.17 -6.85
CA LEU A 60 -1.17 7.76 -7.90
C LEU A 60 -0.47 6.71 -8.80
N ALA A 61 -0.65 5.41 -8.55
CA ALA A 61 0.09 4.35 -9.24
C ALA A 61 -0.32 4.12 -10.72
N GLY A 62 -1.36 4.79 -11.22
CA GLY A 62 -1.84 4.66 -12.59
C GLY A 62 -1.02 5.39 -13.67
N GLY A 63 -0.08 6.26 -13.27
CA GLY A 63 0.77 7.03 -14.20
C GLY A 63 2.13 6.39 -14.44
N GLY A 64 2.22 5.49 -15.43
CA GLY A 64 3.44 5.04 -16.14
C GLY A 64 4.78 5.00 -15.40
N GLY A 65 5.22 3.81 -15.00
CA GLY A 65 6.55 3.21 -15.26
C GLY A 65 7.87 3.95 -14.91
N GLY A 66 7.84 5.17 -14.39
CA GLY A 66 9.02 5.97 -14.09
C GLY A 66 9.17 6.23 -12.60
N MET A 67 10.42 6.26 -12.14
CA MET A 67 10.81 6.71 -10.80
C MET A 67 10.53 8.22 -10.65
N SER A 68 9.27 8.61 -10.64
CA SER A 68 8.83 10.00 -10.55
C SER A 68 9.07 10.54 -9.14
N LEU A 69 9.38 11.84 -9.03
CA LEU A 69 9.46 12.59 -7.77
C LEU A 69 8.22 12.41 -6.87
N MET A 70 7.08 11.98 -7.43
CA MET A 70 5.88 11.57 -6.69
C MET A 70 6.13 10.42 -5.69
N ASN A 71 7.06 9.49 -5.96
CA ASN A 71 7.39 8.41 -5.02
C ASN A 71 8.01 8.90 -3.70
N LEU A 72 8.56 10.12 -3.67
CA LEU A 72 9.10 10.75 -2.46
C LEU A 72 7.98 11.30 -1.55
N PHE A 73 6.80 11.58 -2.12
CA PHE A 73 5.61 12.05 -1.41
C PHE A 73 4.56 10.96 -1.20
N ALA A 74 4.72 9.80 -1.85
CA ALA A 74 3.92 8.60 -1.58
C ALA A 74 3.99 8.25 -0.09
N THR A 75 2.83 8.31 0.57
CA THR A 75 2.67 8.05 2.00
C THR A 75 2.59 6.56 2.30
N HIS A 76 2.32 5.74 1.29
CA HIS A 76 2.32 4.28 1.38
C HIS A 76 3.57 3.68 0.73
N PRO A 77 4.10 2.56 1.25
CA PRO A 77 5.05 1.76 0.52
C PRO A 77 4.35 1.11 -0.69
N PRO A 78 5.08 0.79 -1.77
CA PRO A 78 4.49 0.10 -2.93
C PRO A 78 3.73 -1.16 -2.49
N THR A 79 2.54 -1.38 -3.07
CA THR A 79 1.66 -2.49 -2.67
C THR A 79 2.36 -3.85 -2.75
N GLU A 80 3.24 -4.04 -3.74
CA GLU A 80 4.03 -5.26 -3.89
C GLU A 80 4.98 -5.51 -2.70
N GLN A 81 5.53 -4.45 -2.10
CA GLN A 81 6.38 -4.58 -0.91
C GLN A 81 5.57 -5.05 0.30
N ARG A 82 4.36 -4.50 0.49
CA ARG A 82 3.42 -4.90 1.53
C ARG A 82 2.99 -6.35 1.38
N ILE A 83 2.64 -6.76 0.16
CA ILE A 83 2.29 -8.15 -0.18
C ILE A 83 3.45 -9.10 0.15
N ARG A 84 4.69 -8.73 -0.20
CA ARG A 84 5.87 -9.54 0.12
C ARG A 84 6.07 -9.67 1.64
N ALA A 85 5.92 -8.58 2.39
CA ALA A 85 6.02 -8.61 3.85
C ALA A 85 4.95 -9.53 4.48
N LEU A 86 3.70 -9.41 4.05
CA LEU A 86 2.61 -10.28 4.49
C LEU A 86 2.87 -11.75 4.18
N ARG A 87 3.36 -12.06 2.97
CA ARG A 87 3.70 -13.45 2.59
C ARG A 87 4.90 -14.02 3.35
N ALA A 88 5.75 -13.16 3.89
CA ALA A 88 6.87 -13.56 4.74
C ALA A 88 6.47 -13.78 6.21
N LEU A 89 5.26 -13.38 6.61
CA LEU A 89 4.74 -13.69 7.94
C LEU A 89 4.51 -15.20 8.04
N ASN A 90 5.21 -15.84 8.96
CA ASN A 90 5.07 -17.27 9.21
C ASN A 90 3.85 -17.49 10.12
N MET A 91 2.66 -17.37 9.52
CA MET A 91 1.37 -17.51 10.18
C MET A 91 0.63 -18.68 9.53
N ALA A 92 0.18 -19.62 10.36
CA ALA A 92 -0.57 -20.81 9.94
C ALA A 92 -1.88 -20.44 9.22
#